data_AF-A0A5N7AVC9-F1
#
_entry.id   AF-A0A5N7AVC9-F1
#
_cell.length_a   1.000
_cell.length_b   1.000
_cell.length_c   1.000
_cell.angle_alpha   90.00
_cell.angle_beta   90.00
_cell.angle_gamma   90.00
#
_symmetry.space_group_name_H-M   'P 1'
#
loop_
_entity.id
_entity.type
_entity.pdbx_description
1 polymer ?
#
loop_
_entity_poly.entity_id
_entity_poly.type
_entity_poly.pdbx_seq_one_letter_code
_entity_poly.pdbx_strand_id
1 'polypeptide(L)'
;MKEVESELGTVQIQKQMLEDERRSWTSLLQDNDEQAEIDSPEAVVKSLLQERIEKASLVDKLGNVEAQFLEKDELIRSLETERSHLRQEIEKIRSSNAANGGAMAETRIRARLDRQRALAVKEVEYLRAQLKTFDAEEVTMNAEQSQFDEHKSEQIANLEKIVDEYRLELEKAHEELSKREPTEQQDAEPRGVKRPLSPAESDAENERLSILSRKNRTLQESLSKSEQASTLLRRELEATKSQLKSLKAKSRTRILELRDNPTAQAENLKLSTITTLRAENRDLLAQLQGDQNSVKVVPVNTLESLKLEIQDMERVVADKEKRMRRLKEIWTAKSSEFREAVASLLGYKLDFLPNGRVRVTSMFHLSPAYRHGDGDVPSDSRGPGSMGNGEENSIIFDGENGTMKISGGPNSLFAMEIRPLIKFWVEERKDIPCFLAAMTLDFYDKTTRAARM
;
A
#
# COMPACT_ATOMS: atom_id res chain seq x y z
N MET A 1 -50.43 16.24 -17.30
CA MET A 1 -49.93 17.25 -18.26
C MET A 1 -49.56 18.55 -17.53
N LYS A 2 -50.52 19.31 -16.99
CA LYS A 2 -50.22 20.57 -16.27
C LYS A 2 -49.26 20.43 -15.07
N GLU A 3 -49.37 19.36 -14.29
CA GLU A 3 -48.49 19.08 -13.16
C GLU A 3 -47.06 18.77 -13.62
N VAL A 4 -46.91 17.93 -14.64
CA VAL A 4 -45.62 17.62 -15.27
C VAL A 4 -44.98 18.84 -15.92
N GLU A 5 -45.77 19.73 -16.53
CA GLU A 5 -45.29 21.01 -17.07
C GLU A 5 -44.80 21.95 -15.96
N SER A 6 -45.46 21.96 -14.80
CA SER A 6 -45.01 22.73 -13.64
C SER A 6 -43.72 22.15 -13.02
N GLU A 7 -43.63 20.83 -12.89
CA GLU A 7 -42.41 20.15 -12.43
C GLU A 7 -41.24 20.40 -13.40
N LEU A 8 -41.48 20.30 -14.71
CA LEU A 8 -40.49 20.62 -15.74
C LEU A 8 -40.00 22.08 -15.63
N GLY A 9 -40.93 23.02 -15.41
CA GLY A 9 -40.58 24.43 -15.17
C GLY A 9 -39.71 24.60 -13.92
N THR A 10 -40.05 23.95 -12.81
CA THR A 10 -39.23 24.01 -11.59
C THR A 10 -37.84 23.40 -11.78
N VAL A 11 -37.74 22.28 -12.49
CA VAL A 11 -36.45 21.64 -12.80
C VAL A 11 -35.61 22.49 -13.74
N GLN A 12 -36.22 23.16 -14.72
CA GLN A 12 -35.52 24.10 -15.61
C GLN A 12 -34.96 25.29 -14.84
N ILE A 13 -35.72 25.86 -13.90
CA ILE A 13 -35.24 26.93 -13.02
C ILE A 13 -34.09 26.43 -12.14
N GLN A 14 -34.22 25.26 -11.51
CA GLN A 14 -33.14 24.65 -10.73
C GLN A 14 -31.88 24.41 -11.55
N LYS A 15 -32.03 23.93 -12.78
CA LYS A 15 -30.92 23.73 -13.71
C LYS A 15 -30.23 25.06 -14.04
N GLN A 16 -30.98 26.11 -14.33
CA GLN A 16 -30.43 27.43 -14.59
C GLN A 16 -29.66 27.98 -13.37
N MET A 17 -30.22 27.86 -12.16
CA MET A 17 -29.53 28.25 -10.93
C MET A 17 -28.20 27.49 -10.77
N LEU A 18 -28.19 26.17 -10.98
CA LEU A 18 -26.96 25.36 -10.91
C LEU A 18 -25.95 25.72 -12.02
N GLU A 19 -26.41 26.09 -13.22
CA GLU A 19 -25.55 26.55 -14.30
C GLU A 19 -24.92 27.91 -13.99
N ASP A 20 -25.67 28.82 -13.38
CA ASP A 20 -25.17 30.13 -12.96
C ASP A 20 -24.21 30.02 -11.78
N GLU A 21 -24.49 29.13 -10.81
CA GLU A 21 -23.52 28.76 -9.76
C GLU A 21 -22.25 28.16 -10.38
N ARG A 22 -22.37 27.25 -11.34
CA ARG A 22 -21.19 26.68 -12.00
C ARG A 22 -20.38 27.76 -12.70
N ARG A 23 -21.04 28.69 -13.40
CA ARG A 23 -20.39 29.81 -14.10
C ARG A 23 -19.67 30.73 -13.13
N SER A 24 -20.26 31.03 -11.98
CA SER A 24 -19.61 31.84 -10.95
C SER A 24 -18.37 31.13 -10.42
N TRP A 25 -18.45 29.84 -10.07
CA TRP A 25 -17.28 29.05 -9.64
C TRP A 25 -16.18 29.00 -10.71
N THR A 26 -16.53 28.79 -11.98
CA THR A 26 -15.54 28.79 -13.06
C THR A 26 -14.89 30.15 -13.26
N SER A 27 -15.62 31.25 -13.06
CA SER A 27 -15.05 32.60 -13.12
C SER A 27 -14.06 32.83 -11.99
N LEU A 28 -14.37 32.42 -10.76
CA LEU A 28 -13.44 32.54 -9.61
C LEU A 28 -12.17 31.69 -9.78
N LEU A 29 -12.26 30.57 -10.51
CA LEU A 29 -11.12 29.68 -10.77
C LEU A 29 -10.23 30.15 -11.93
N GLN A 30 -10.76 30.97 -12.86
CA GLN A 30 -10.03 31.47 -14.03
C GLN A 30 -9.09 32.65 -13.73
N ASP A 31 -9.25 33.34 -12.61
CA ASP A 31 -8.47 34.54 -12.27
C ASP A 31 -7.03 34.25 -11.82
N ASN A 32 -6.62 32.98 -11.70
CA ASN A 32 -5.25 32.61 -11.36
C ASN A 32 -4.53 32.11 -12.63
N ASP A 33 -3.58 32.91 -13.15
CA ASP A 33 -2.74 32.65 -14.33
C ASP A 33 -1.83 31.40 -14.22
N GLU A 34 -1.91 30.66 -13.13
CA GLU A 34 -1.32 29.33 -13.01
C GLU A 34 -2.45 28.31 -13.19
N GLN A 35 -2.32 27.45 -14.20
CA GLN A 35 -3.22 26.33 -14.46
C GLN A 35 -3.27 25.39 -13.25
N ALA A 36 -4.05 25.77 -12.24
CA ALA A 36 -4.33 24.90 -11.12
C ALA A 36 -5.23 23.78 -11.65
N GLU A 37 -4.79 22.53 -11.51
CA GLU A 37 -5.49 21.28 -11.85
C GLU A 37 -6.78 21.05 -11.03
N ILE A 38 -7.47 22.13 -10.65
CA ILE A 38 -8.64 22.13 -9.79
C ILE A 38 -9.88 22.20 -10.69
N ASP A 39 -10.15 21.10 -11.38
CA ASP A 39 -11.27 20.99 -12.34
C ASP A 39 -12.65 20.84 -11.67
N SER A 40 -12.70 20.72 -10.33
CA SER A 40 -13.94 20.45 -9.59
C SER A 40 -14.06 21.27 -8.30
N PRO A 41 -15.26 21.75 -7.93
CA PRO A 41 -15.52 22.34 -6.62
C PRO A 41 -15.14 21.41 -5.46
N GLU A 42 -15.21 20.09 -5.66
CA GLU A 42 -14.74 19.12 -4.67
C GLU A 42 -13.21 19.23 -4.46
N ALA A 43 -12.45 19.45 -5.53
CA ALA A 43 -11.00 19.61 -5.46
C ALA A 43 -10.61 20.91 -4.72
N VAL A 44 -11.37 22.01 -4.90
CA VAL A 44 -11.19 23.25 -4.11
C VAL A 44 -11.43 23.00 -2.62
N VAL A 45 -12.48 22.24 -2.28
CA VAL A 45 -12.77 21.91 -0.88
C VAL A 45 -11.70 20.99 -0.30
N LYS A 46 -11.16 20.05 -1.10
CA LYS A 46 -10.06 19.18 -0.69
C LYS A 46 -8.78 19.96 -0.43
N SER A 47 -8.40 20.89 -1.30
CA SER A 47 -7.23 21.74 -1.08
C SER A 47 -7.43 22.64 0.15
N LEU A 48 -8.61 23.25 0.31
CA LEU A 48 -8.93 24.01 1.52
C LEU A 48 -8.86 23.14 2.80
N LEU A 49 -9.31 21.89 2.75
CA LEU A 49 -9.20 20.96 3.87
C LEU A 49 -7.75 20.57 4.15
N GLN A 50 -6.93 20.36 3.13
CA GLN A 50 -5.48 20.16 3.25
C GLN A 50 -4.84 21.35 3.96
N GLU A 51 -5.04 22.56 3.46
CA GLU A 51 -4.53 23.80 4.05
C GLU A 51 -4.96 23.98 5.51
N ARG A 52 -6.20 23.61 5.85
CA ARG A 52 -6.67 23.65 7.26
C ARG A 52 -5.97 22.63 8.14
N ILE A 53 -5.72 21.41 7.64
CA ILE A 53 -5.00 20.36 8.37
C ILE A 53 -3.53 20.76 8.54
N GLU A 54 -2.91 21.30 7.50
CA GLU A 54 -1.54 21.79 7.54
C GLU A 54 -1.42 22.94 8.54
N LYS A 55 -2.29 23.95 8.46
CA LYS A 55 -2.32 25.06 9.43
C LYS A 55 -2.50 24.57 10.86
N ALA A 56 -3.39 23.62 11.12
CA ALA A 56 -3.56 23.04 12.46
C ALA A 56 -2.27 22.35 12.93
N SER A 57 -1.65 21.55 12.07
CA SER A 57 -0.38 20.87 12.40
C SER A 57 0.79 21.83 12.62
N LEU A 58 0.82 22.97 11.90
CA LEU A 58 1.84 24.00 12.10
C LEU A 58 1.62 24.74 13.42
N VAL A 59 0.37 25.01 13.80
CA VAL A 59 0.03 25.59 15.11
C VAL A 59 0.39 24.62 16.25
N ASP A 60 0.11 23.33 16.11
CA ASP A 60 0.52 22.32 17.11
C ASP A 60 2.05 22.24 17.24
N LYS A 61 2.78 22.28 16.11
CA LYS A 61 4.24 22.34 16.10
C LYS A 61 4.76 23.61 16.78
N LEU A 62 4.14 24.77 16.51
CA LEU A 62 4.50 26.03 17.15
C LEU A 62 4.30 25.94 18.66
N GLY A 63 3.17 25.41 19.13
CA GLY A 63 2.91 25.23 20.56
C GLY A 63 3.92 24.31 21.25
N ASN A 64 4.37 23.24 20.59
CA ASN A 64 5.43 22.37 21.11
C ASN A 64 6.79 23.09 21.19
N VAL A 65 7.14 23.88 20.17
CA VAL A 65 8.39 24.66 20.17
C VAL A 65 8.35 25.74 21.24
N GLU A 66 7.22 26.43 21.40
CA GLU A 66 7.02 27.43 22.46
C GLU A 66 7.14 26.80 23.85
N ALA A 67 6.57 25.60 24.08
CA ALA A 67 6.71 24.88 25.33
C ALA A 67 8.17 24.48 25.62
N GLN A 68 8.90 23.96 24.62
CA GLN A 68 10.32 23.65 24.75
C GLN A 68 11.16 24.90 25.02
N PHE A 69 10.82 26.02 24.39
CA PHE A 69 11.50 27.29 24.62
C PHE A 69 11.32 27.76 26.07
N LEU A 70 10.10 27.70 26.60
CA LEU A 70 9.81 28.04 28.00
C LEU A 70 10.57 27.13 28.98
N GLU A 71 10.62 25.82 28.73
CA GLU A 71 11.40 24.89 29.56
C GLU A 71 12.90 25.23 29.54
N LYS A 72 13.44 25.55 28.36
CA LYS A 72 14.84 25.98 28.22
C LYS A 72 15.12 27.31 28.92
N ASP A 73 14.20 28.27 28.84
CA ASP A 73 14.31 29.55 29.54
C ASP A 73 14.25 29.38 31.06
N GLU A 74 13.40 28.50 31.59
CA GLU A 74 13.37 28.16 33.01
C GLU A 74 14.68 27.53 33.47
N LEU A 75 15.24 26.61 32.67
CA LEU A 75 16.54 25.99 32.95
C LEU A 75 17.69 26.99 32.86
N ILE A 76 17.65 27.93 31.90
CA ILE A 76 18.63 29.02 31.83
C ILE A 76 18.52 29.89 33.08
N ARG A 77 17.31 30.27 33.50
CA ARG A 77 17.11 31.04 34.73
C ARG A 77 17.60 30.31 35.96
N SER A 78 17.38 29.00 36.09
CA SER A 78 17.89 28.23 37.23
C SER A 78 19.42 28.17 37.21
N LEU A 79 20.04 27.97 36.04
CA LEU A 79 21.50 28.00 35.92
C LEU A 79 22.07 29.41 36.19
N GLU A 80 21.37 30.47 35.80
CA GLU A 80 21.76 31.85 36.09
C GLU A 80 21.67 32.17 37.60
N THR A 81 20.62 31.70 38.28
CA THR A 81 20.48 31.86 39.73
C THR A 81 21.54 31.06 40.47
N GLU A 82 21.80 29.81 40.09
CA GLU A 82 22.91 29.00 40.62
C GLU A 82 24.27 29.68 40.39
N ARG A 83 24.52 30.19 39.17
CA ARG A 83 25.75 30.93 38.87
C ARG A 83 25.87 32.18 39.73
N SER A 84 24.77 32.90 39.97
CA SER A 84 24.75 34.08 40.84
C SER A 84 25.03 33.71 42.30
N HIS A 85 24.47 32.59 42.78
CA HIS A 85 24.67 32.06 44.12
C HIS A 85 26.13 31.66 44.33
N LEU A 86 26.69 30.86 43.43
CA LEU A 86 28.10 30.46 43.47
C LEU A 86 29.03 31.67 43.42
N ARG A 87 28.71 32.69 42.61
CA ARG A 87 29.47 33.95 42.61
C ARG A 87 29.41 34.67 43.95
N GLN A 88 28.25 34.74 44.59
CA GLN A 88 28.12 35.33 45.93
C GLN A 88 28.89 34.52 46.98
N GLU A 89 28.89 33.20 46.88
CA GLU A 89 29.62 32.32 47.79
C GLU A 89 31.14 32.47 47.63
N ILE A 90 31.63 32.54 46.40
CA ILE A 90 33.04 32.88 46.11
C ILE A 90 33.39 34.26 46.69
N GLU A 91 32.53 35.26 46.55
CA GLU A 91 32.78 36.59 47.09
C GLU A 91 32.75 36.62 48.63
N LYS A 92 31.86 35.84 49.26
CA LYS A 92 31.85 35.63 50.72
C LYS A 92 33.13 34.96 51.20
N ILE A 93 33.60 33.94 50.51
CA ILE A 93 34.87 33.27 50.84
C ILE A 93 36.03 34.25 50.67
N ARG A 94 36.09 35.01 49.57
CA ARG A 94 37.12 36.04 49.34
C ARG A 94 37.11 37.13 50.40
N SER A 95 35.95 37.67 50.73
CA SER A 95 35.80 38.71 51.76
C SER A 95 36.06 38.18 53.16
N SER A 96 35.71 36.92 53.48
CA SER A 96 36.07 36.27 54.75
C SER A 96 37.59 36.07 54.88
N ASN A 97 38.27 35.68 53.79
CA ASN A 97 39.72 35.61 53.73
C ASN A 97 40.37 36.99 53.88
N ALA A 98 39.74 38.04 53.35
CA ALA A 98 40.21 39.43 53.51
C ALA A 98 39.95 39.99 54.92
N ALA A 99 38.79 39.71 55.53
CA ALA A 99 38.37 40.20 56.84
C ALA A 99 39.13 39.53 58.00
N ASN A 100 39.48 38.24 57.85
CA ASN A 100 40.35 37.54 58.80
C ASN A 100 41.84 37.89 58.64
N GLY A 101 42.16 38.90 57.83
CA GLY A 101 43.52 39.34 57.57
C GLY A 101 44.42 38.24 56.99
N GLY A 102 43.86 37.18 56.41
CA GLY A 102 44.54 35.90 56.12
C GLY A 102 45.89 36.09 55.46
N ALA A 103 45.97 36.83 54.35
CA ALA A 103 47.24 37.02 53.65
C ALA A 103 48.32 37.78 54.46
N MET A 104 47.93 38.73 55.32
CA MET A 104 48.84 39.58 56.12
C MET A 104 49.11 39.03 57.53
N ALA A 105 48.13 38.35 58.13
CA ALA A 105 48.24 37.66 59.40
C ALA A 105 49.03 36.36 59.21
N GLU A 106 48.79 35.61 58.14
CA GLU A 106 49.54 34.39 57.82
C GLU A 106 50.99 34.71 57.45
N THR A 107 51.27 35.78 56.70
CA THR A 107 52.66 36.25 56.48
C THR A 107 53.34 36.74 57.74
N ARG A 108 52.64 37.44 58.65
CA ARG A 108 53.21 37.86 59.96
C ARG A 108 53.49 36.67 60.88
N ILE A 109 52.60 35.67 60.91
CA ILE A 109 52.78 34.45 61.70
C ILE A 109 53.94 33.63 61.14
N ARG A 110 54.03 33.46 59.81
CA ARG A 110 55.18 32.84 59.15
C ARG A 110 56.48 33.57 59.47
N ALA A 111 56.52 34.90 59.32
CA ALA A 111 57.71 35.69 59.65
C ALA A 111 58.11 35.61 61.14
N ARG A 112 57.15 35.46 62.06
CA ARG A 112 57.41 35.25 63.49
C ARG A 112 57.98 33.85 63.76
N LEU A 113 57.42 32.83 63.13
CA LEU A 113 57.91 31.45 63.22
C LEU A 113 59.31 31.31 62.61
N ASP A 114 59.58 31.96 61.49
CA ASP A 114 60.91 31.96 60.87
C ASP A 114 61.95 32.66 61.75
N ARG A 115 61.59 33.78 62.40
CA ARG A 115 62.45 34.42 63.41
C ARG A 115 62.68 33.54 64.63
N GLN A 116 61.66 32.84 65.12
CA GLN A 116 61.80 31.90 66.24
C GLN A 116 62.70 30.73 65.88
N ARG A 117 62.55 30.15 64.67
CA ARG A 117 63.42 29.10 64.15
C ARG A 117 64.87 29.59 64.05
N ALA A 118 65.09 30.78 63.50
CA ALA A 118 66.44 31.35 63.37
C ALA A 118 67.10 31.64 64.74
N LEU A 119 66.33 32.08 65.74
CA LEU A 119 66.85 32.28 67.10
C LEU A 119 67.17 30.96 67.79
N ALA A 120 66.31 29.95 67.67
CA ALA A 120 66.58 28.62 68.21
C ALA A 120 67.82 27.96 67.58
N VAL A 121 68.03 28.13 66.28
CA VAL A 121 69.25 27.64 65.60
C VAL A 121 70.50 28.33 66.16
N LYS A 122 70.48 29.66 66.33
CA LYS A 122 71.61 30.39 66.93
C LYS A 122 71.86 30.01 68.39
N GLU A 123 70.82 29.73 69.16
CA GLU A 123 70.95 29.26 70.54
C GLU A 123 71.58 27.86 70.59
N VAL A 124 71.16 26.95 69.70
CA VAL A 124 71.80 25.63 69.55
C VAL A 124 73.25 25.75 69.11
N GLU A 125 73.58 26.63 68.16
CA GLU A 125 74.97 26.89 67.75
C GLU A 125 75.81 27.46 68.90
N TYR A 126 75.24 28.38 69.68
CA TYR A 126 75.89 28.95 70.86
C TYR A 126 76.13 27.90 71.95
N LEU A 127 75.14 27.05 72.24
CA LEU A 127 75.27 25.95 73.20
C LEU A 127 76.29 24.90 72.71
N ARG A 128 76.31 24.57 71.42
CA ARG A 128 77.35 23.71 70.81
C ARG A 128 78.74 24.33 70.96
N ALA A 129 78.88 25.65 70.77
CA ALA A 129 80.14 26.35 70.97
C ALA A 129 80.59 26.38 72.44
N GLN A 130 79.65 26.56 73.39
CA GLN A 130 79.93 26.47 74.82
C GLN A 130 80.38 25.07 75.24
N LEU A 131 79.70 24.02 74.76
CA LEU A 131 80.12 22.64 75.01
C LEU A 131 81.52 22.38 74.46
N LYS A 132 81.82 22.87 73.26
CA LYS A 132 83.15 22.77 72.66
C LYS A 132 84.22 23.53 73.45
N THR A 133 83.89 24.65 74.09
CA THR A 133 84.83 25.34 74.99
C THR A 133 85.02 24.60 76.31
N PHE A 134 83.97 23.98 76.87
CA PHE A 134 84.10 23.10 78.04
C PHE A 134 84.95 21.87 77.73
N ASP A 135 84.76 21.25 76.56
CA ASP A 135 85.61 20.15 76.10
C ASP A 135 87.08 20.60 76.00
N ALA A 136 87.35 21.81 75.47
CA ALA A 136 88.70 22.36 75.37
C ALA A 136 89.31 22.74 76.75
N GLU A 137 88.49 23.22 77.69
CA GLU A 137 88.90 23.52 79.06
C GLU A 137 89.17 22.24 79.86
N GLU A 138 88.36 21.19 79.72
CA GLU A 138 88.62 19.88 80.33
C GLU A 138 89.91 19.25 79.78
N VAL A 139 90.17 19.36 78.47
CA VAL A 139 91.43 18.91 77.85
C VAL A 139 92.66 19.65 78.40
N THR A 140 92.52 20.93 78.76
CA THR A 140 93.64 21.75 79.21
C THR A 140 93.86 21.75 80.72
N MET A 141 92.81 21.56 81.52
CA MET A 141 92.87 21.59 82.99
C MET A 141 92.96 20.22 83.66
N ASN A 142 92.50 19.13 83.01
CA ASN A 142 92.47 17.77 83.59
C ASN A 142 93.48 16.79 82.94
N ALA A 143 94.64 17.26 82.48
CA ALA A 143 95.65 16.41 81.85
C ALA A 143 96.22 15.29 82.75
N GLU A 144 96.11 15.42 84.09
CA GLU A 144 96.68 14.47 85.06
C GLU A 144 95.65 13.46 85.64
N GLN A 145 94.36 13.58 85.33
CA GLN A 145 93.33 12.61 85.71
C GLN A 145 92.71 11.99 84.46
N SER A 146 93.26 10.85 84.04
CA SER A 146 92.85 10.09 82.86
C SER A 146 91.42 9.55 82.94
N GLN A 147 90.41 10.38 82.65
CA GLN A 147 89.12 9.97 82.06
C GLN A 147 88.57 11.02 81.07
N PHE A 148 89.43 11.74 80.35
CA PHE A 148 88.99 12.37 79.10
C PHE A 148 88.85 11.25 78.05
N ASP A 149 87.62 10.82 77.78
CA ASP A 149 87.32 9.84 76.73
C ASP A 149 87.39 10.53 75.36
N GLU A 150 88.61 10.83 74.90
CA GLU A 150 88.89 11.39 73.57
C GLU A 150 88.24 10.54 72.46
N HIS A 151 88.19 9.22 72.65
CA HIS A 151 87.47 8.32 71.75
C HIS A 151 85.94 8.51 71.75
N LYS A 152 85.32 8.87 72.89
CA LYS A 152 83.88 9.16 72.93
C LYS A 152 83.58 10.54 72.34
N SER A 153 84.43 11.54 72.58
CA SER A 153 84.25 12.87 71.94
C SER A 153 84.46 12.79 70.42
N GLU A 154 85.42 12.00 69.93
CA GLU A 154 85.58 11.70 68.51
C GLU A 154 84.39 10.92 67.93
N GLN A 155 83.87 9.93 68.65
CA GLN A 155 82.69 9.17 68.23
C GLN A 155 81.43 10.06 68.19
N ILE A 156 81.25 10.92 69.19
CA ILE A 156 80.15 11.89 69.24
C ILE A 156 80.29 12.90 68.08
N ALA A 157 81.49 13.44 67.83
CA ALA A 157 81.72 14.35 66.71
C ALA A 157 81.46 13.69 65.35
N ASN A 158 81.78 12.40 65.19
CA ASN A 158 81.48 11.67 63.97
C ASN A 158 79.97 11.38 63.82
N LEU A 159 79.26 11.07 64.92
CA LEU A 159 77.81 10.91 64.91
C LEU A 159 77.09 12.24 64.62
N GLU A 160 77.57 13.35 65.17
CA GLU A 160 77.04 14.69 64.88
C GLU A 160 77.23 15.07 63.41
N LYS A 161 78.40 14.77 62.82
CA LYS A 161 78.63 14.97 61.38
C LYS A 161 77.66 14.16 60.52
N ILE A 162 77.46 12.88 60.84
CA ILE A 162 76.53 12.02 60.09
C ILE A 162 75.08 12.52 60.23
N VAL A 163 74.68 12.98 61.41
CA VAL A 163 73.33 13.55 61.63
C VAL A 163 73.16 14.87 60.88
N ASP A 164 74.16 15.74 60.87
CA ASP A 164 74.11 17.01 60.12
C ASP A 164 74.15 16.76 58.60
N GLU A 165 74.86 15.73 58.11
CA GLU A 165 74.82 15.26 56.71
C GLU A 165 73.42 14.77 56.33
N TYR A 166 72.78 13.91 57.15
CA TYR A 166 71.40 13.46 56.89
C TYR A 166 70.38 14.60 56.91
N ARG A 167 70.57 15.60 57.78
CA ARG A 167 69.70 16.80 57.79
C ARG A 167 69.84 17.60 56.51
N LEU A 168 71.07 17.79 56.01
CA LEU A 168 71.33 18.46 54.74
C LEU A 168 70.74 17.68 53.55
N GLU A 169 70.82 16.35 53.57
CA GLU A 169 70.19 15.51 52.53
C GLU A 169 68.66 15.60 52.58
N LEU A 170 68.05 15.62 53.77
CA LEU A 170 66.60 15.82 53.93
C LEU A 170 66.16 17.21 53.46
N GLU A 171 66.92 18.26 53.78
CA GLU A 171 66.63 19.62 53.30
C GLU A 171 66.77 19.69 51.77
N LYS A 172 67.82 19.10 51.18
CA LYS A 172 67.97 18.98 49.73
C LYS A 172 66.83 18.17 49.10
N ALA A 173 66.43 17.05 49.67
CA ALA A 173 65.32 16.24 49.17
C ALA A 173 63.98 16.99 49.26
N HIS A 174 63.76 17.79 50.31
CA HIS A 174 62.59 18.68 50.42
C HIS A 174 62.63 19.84 49.42
N GLU A 175 63.81 20.43 49.19
CA GLU A 175 63.97 21.43 48.14
C GLU A 175 63.75 20.85 46.75
N GLU A 176 64.23 19.63 46.49
CA GLU A 176 64.01 18.95 45.23
C GLU A 176 62.55 18.56 45.05
N LEU A 177 61.87 18.08 46.10
CA LEU A 177 60.43 17.80 46.09
C LEU A 177 59.61 19.08 45.85
N SER A 178 59.91 20.18 46.54
CA SER A 178 59.20 21.46 46.34
C SER A 178 59.50 22.09 44.98
N LYS A 179 60.69 21.88 44.39
CA LYS A 179 61.01 22.28 43.01
C LYS A 179 60.34 21.37 41.97
N ARG A 180 60.09 20.09 42.30
CA ARG A 180 59.37 19.11 41.46
C ARG A 180 57.87 19.17 41.61
N GLU A 181 57.36 19.90 42.59
CA GLU A 181 55.96 20.23 42.76
C GLU A 181 55.71 21.55 42.02
N PRO A 182 55.44 21.53 40.69
CA PRO A 182 55.03 22.75 40.03
C PRO A 182 53.73 23.22 40.69
N THR A 183 53.61 24.53 40.80
CA THR A 183 52.37 25.25 41.08
C THR A 183 51.28 24.85 40.09
N GLU A 184 50.61 23.73 40.33
CA GLU A 184 49.25 23.50 39.83
C GLU A 184 48.32 24.39 40.66
N GLN A 185 48.32 25.68 40.33
CA GLN A 185 47.09 26.45 40.34
C GLN A 185 46.25 25.95 39.16
N GLN A 186 45.67 24.76 39.34
CA GLN A 186 44.48 24.36 38.61
C GLN A 186 43.42 24.02 39.64
N ASP A 187 42.23 24.50 39.33
CA ASP A 187 41.03 24.44 40.13
C ASP A 187 40.84 23.07 40.80
N ALA A 188 40.34 23.12 42.04
CA ALA A 188 39.80 21.95 42.71
C ALA A 188 38.57 21.43 41.94
N GLU A 189 38.81 20.55 40.97
CA GLU A 189 37.79 19.69 40.36
C GLU A 189 37.85 18.28 41.01
N PRO A 190 36.69 17.64 41.23
CA PRO A 190 36.55 16.49 42.12
C PRO A 190 37.18 15.23 41.53
N ARG A 191 37.65 14.36 42.44
CA ARG A 191 38.13 13.00 42.14
C ARG A 191 37.21 12.24 41.18
N GLY A 192 37.74 11.92 39.99
CA GLY A 192 37.61 10.61 39.38
C GLY A 192 36.28 10.24 38.70
N VAL A 193 35.89 10.97 37.66
CA VAL A 193 35.17 10.36 36.53
C VAL A 193 36.23 9.78 35.58
N LYS A 194 36.02 8.55 35.13
CA LYS A 194 36.92 7.83 34.21
C LYS A 194 37.27 8.73 33.02
N ARG A 195 38.54 8.70 32.58
CA ARG A 195 39.02 9.40 31.36
C ARG A 195 37.97 9.28 30.25
N PRO A 196 37.58 10.38 29.57
CA PRO A 196 36.78 10.26 28.37
C PRO A 196 37.51 9.37 27.37
N LEU A 197 36.72 8.57 26.64
CA LEU A 197 37.17 7.77 25.52
C LEU A 197 38.07 8.60 24.58
N SER A 198 38.98 7.92 23.88
CA SER A 198 39.88 8.51 22.90
C SER A 198 39.17 9.59 22.05
N PRO A 199 39.79 10.76 21.77
CA PRO A 199 39.16 11.81 20.95
C PRO A 199 38.59 11.29 19.62
N ALA A 200 39.23 10.28 19.02
CA ALA A 200 38.78 9.65 17.79
C ALA A 200 37.48 8.83 17.93
N GLU A 201 37.20 8.26 19.10
CA GLU A 201 35.95 7.52 19.35
C GLU A 201 34.81 8.47 19.72
N SER A 202 35.11 9.56 20.45
CA SER A 202 34.15 10.64 20.73
C SER A 202 33.66 11.33 19.45
N ASP A 203 34.54 11.59 18.49
CA ASP A 203 34.16 12.19 17.21
C ASP A 203 33.30 11.24 16.36
N ALA A 204 33.64 9.95 16.33
CA ALA A 204 32.84 8.94 15.65
C ALA A 204 31.45 8.74 16.30
N GLU A 205 31.35 8.83 17.62
CA GLU A 205 30.08 8.80 18.34
C GLU A 205 29.24 10.06 18.08
N ASN A 206 29.86 11.25 18.05
CA ASN A 206 29.18 12.50 17.70
C ASN A 206 28.67 12.49 16.25
N GLU A 207 29.44 11.95 15.31
CA GLU A 207 28.99 11.76 13.93
C GLU A 207 27.80 10.80 13.86
N ARG A 208 27.84 9.67 14.56
CA ARG A 208 26.72 8.72 14.65
C ARG A 208 25.47 9.36 15.27
N LEU A 209 25.63 10.11 16.36
CA LEU A 209 24.54 10.87 16.99
C LEU A 209 23.97 11.92 16.03
N SER A 210 24.80 12.59 15.24
CA SER A 210 24.36 13.56 14.24
C SER A 210 23.54 12.89 13.11
N ILE A 211 23.99 11.73 12.63
CA ILE A 211 23.30 10.93 11.61
C ILE A 211 21.96 10.41 12.17
N LEU A 212 21.95 9.90 13.40
CA LEU A 212 20.75 9.43 14.06
C LEU A 212 19.77 10.57 14.33
N SER A 213 20.23 11.75 14.73
CA SER A 213 19.41 12.94 14.91
C SER A 213 18.76 13.40 13.59
N ARG A 214 19.54 13.44 12.50
CA ARG A 214 19.01 13.72 11.15
C ARG A 214 17.95 12.69 10.74
N LYS A 215 18.24 11.39 10.94
CA LYS A 215 17.28 10.31 10.66
C LYS A 215 16.02 10.45 11.50
N ASN A 216 16.14 10.75 12.78
CA ASN A 216 15.01 10.94 13.69
C ASN A 216 14.14 12.11 13.22
N ARG A 217 14.75 13.24 12.85
CA ARG A 217 14.03 14.37 12.25
C ARG A 217 13.31 13.99 10.95
N THR A 218 13.97 13.30 10.02
CA THR A 218 13.31 12.86 8.78
C THR A 218 12.15 11.89 9.05
N LEU A 219 12.29 11.02 10.06
CA LEU A 219 11.23 10.11 10.45
C LEU A 219 10.05 10.85 11.09
N GLN A 220 10.30 11.82 11.97
CA GLN A 220 9.27 12.69 12.53
C GLN A 220 8.54 13.50 11.45
N GLU A 221 9.26 14.03 10.46
CA GLU A 221 8.66 14.71 9.31
C GLU A 221 7.78 13.75 8.50
N SER A 222 8.26 12.52 8.21
CA SER A 222 7.49 11.50 7.50
C SER A 222 6.25 11.04 8.27
N LEU A 223 6.36 10.90 9.60
CA LEU A 223 5.25 10.57 10.48
C LEU A 223 4.19 11.66 10.42
N SER A 224 4.59 12.93 10.57
CA SER A 224 3.66 14.06 10.52
C SER A 224 2.94 14.18 9.17
N LYS A 225 3.64 13.93 8.05
CA LYS A 225 3.02 13.89 6.71
C LYS A 225 2.04 12.74 6.56
N SER A 226 2.40 11.55 7.05
CA SER A 226 1.50 10.38 7.04
C SER A 226 0.26 10.61 7.91
N GLU A 227 0.42 11.26 9.06
CA GLU A 227 -0.69 11.62 9.94
C GLU A 227 -1.63 12.62 9.26
N GLN A 228 -1.10 13.71 8.68
CA GLN A 228 -1.88 14.67 7.89
C GLN A 228 -2.66 13.95 6.77
N ALA A 229 -2.01 13.11 5.97
CA ALA A 229 -2.66 12.34 4.91
C ALA A 229 -3.75 11.41 5.46
N SER A 230 -3.52 10.77 6.61
CA SER A 230 -4.53 9.91 7.24
C SER A 230 -5.75 10.69 7.72
N THR A 231 -5.56 11.90 8.25
CA THR A 231 -6.68 12.76 8.69
C THR A 231 -7.51 13.25 7.50
N LEU A 232 -6.86 13.59 6.38
CA LEU A 232 -7.52 13.94 5.12
C LEU A 232 -8.37 12.77 4.62
N LEU A 233 -7.76 11.58 4.45
CA LEU A 233 -8.45 10.38 3.98
C LEU A 233 -9.62 10.00 4.89
N ARG A 234 -9.50 10.15 6.21
CA ARG A 234 -10.61 9.92 7.14
C ARG A 234 -11.78 10.88 6.89
N ARG A 235 -11.51 12.16 6.64
CA ARG A 235 -12.56 13.15 6.31
C ARG A 235 -13.21 12.87 4.97
N GLU A 236 -12.45 12.47 3.95
CA GLU A 236 -13.00 12.04 2.65
C GLU A 236 -13.88 10.80 2.79
N LEU A 237 -13.45 9.82 3.57
CA LEU A 237 -14.23 8.63 3.87
C LEU A 237 -15.56 9.00 4.56
N GLU A 238 -15.52 9.92 5.52
CA GLU A 238 -16.72 10.39 6.21
C GLU A 238 -17.66 11.16 5.27
N ALA A 239 -17.12 12.02 4.40
CA ALA A 239 -17.88 12.75 3.39
C ALA A 239 -18.53 11.81 2.37
N THR A 240 -17.79 10.84 1.83
CA THR A 240 -18.34 9.84 0.89
C THR A 240 -19.38 8.93 1.56
N LYS A 241 -19.17 8.54 2.82
CA LYS A 241 -20.18 7.81 3.61
C LYS A 241 -21.45 8.63 3.80
N SER A 242 -21.34 9.92 4.11
CA SER A 242 -22.52 10.79 4.30
C SER A 242 -23.26 11.00 2.98
N GLN A 243 -22.53 11.21 1.87
CA GLN A 243 -23.09 11.24 0.52
C GLN A 243 -23.82 9.94 0.20
N LEU A 244 -23.19 8.77 0.39
CA LEU A 244 -23.82 7.46 0.19
C LEU A 244 -25.07 7.27 1.06
N LYS A 245 -25.05 7.71 2.32
CA LYS A 245 -26.23 7.67 3.20
C LYS A 245 -27.35 8.56 2.66
N SER A 246 -27.03 9.77 2.22
CA SER A 246 -28.05 10.70 1.66
C SER A 246 -28.63 10.19 0.34
N LEU A 247 -27.79 9.62 -0.54
CA LEU A 247 -28.23 8.97 -1.78
C LEU A 247 -29.10 7.75 -1.48
N LYS A 248 -28.71 6.91 -0.51
CA LYS A 248 -29.53 5.77 -0.05
C LYS A 248 -30.86 6.20 0.57
N ALA A 249 -30.89 7.31 1.30
CA ALA A 249 -32.11 7.85 1.89
C ALA A 249 -33.05 8.45 0.83
N LYS A 250 -32.48 9.09 -0.21
CA LYS A 250 -33.23 9.59 -1.37
C LYS A 250 -33.70 8.45 -2.28
N SER A 251 -32.94 7.36 -2.38
CA SER A 251 -33.36 6.17 -3.11
C SER A 251 -34.40 5.40 -2.29
N ARG A 252 -35.69 5.64 -2.55
CA ARG A 252 -36.81 4.84 -2.03
C ARG A 252 -36.81 3.39 -2.56
N THR A 253 -35.79 3.01 -3.33
CA THR A 253 -35.61 1.72 -3.97
C THR A 253 -34.63 0.87 -3.18
N ARG A 254 -35.10 -0.29 -2.69
CA ARG A 254 -34.23 -1.31 -2.10
C ARG A 254 -33.44 -1.98 -3.23
N ILE A 255 -32.13 -1.83 -3.22
CA ILE A 255 -31.25 -2.58 -4.12
C ILE A 255 -31.22 -4.03 -3.59
N LEU A 256 -31.75 -4.95 -4.38
CA LEU A 256 -31.68 -6.39 -4.12
C LEU A 256 -30.66 -6.99 -5.08
N GLU A 257 -29.80 -7.84 -4.54
CA GLU A 257 -28.92 -8.69 -5.33
C GLU A 257 -29.20 -10.15 -5.01
N LEU A 258 -29.01 -11.01 -6.00
CA LEU A 258 -28.97 -12.44 -5.78
C LEU A 258 -27.73 -12.76 -4.95
N ARG A 259 -27.90 -13.54 -3.89
CA ARG A 259 -26.78 -13.99 -3.05
C ARG A 259 -25.74 -14.76 -3.86
N ASP A 260 -26.20 -15.59 -4.80
CA ASP A 260 -25.37 -16.27 -5.78
C ASP A 260 -25.36 -15.51 -7.12
N ASN A 261 -24.81 -14.29 -7.10
CA ASN A 261 -24.57 -13.54 -8.33
C ASN A 261 -23.25 -13.99 -9.00
N PRO A 262 -23.08 -13.80 -10.31
CA PRO A 262 -21.86 -14.21 -11.03
C PRO A 262 -20.60 -13.56 -10.49
N THR A 263 -20.70 -12.36 -9.91
CA THR A 263 -19.56 -11.65 -9.30
C THR A 263 -19.10 -12.35 -8.01
N ALA A 264 -20.03 -12.77 -7.16
CA ALA A 264 -19.79 -13.51 -5.92
C ALA A 264 -19.26 -14.91 -6.23
N GLN A 265 -19.75 -15.56 -7.29
CA GLN A 265 -19.18 -16.82 -7.77
C GLN A 265 -17.73 -16.63 -8.24
N ALA A 266 -17.44 -15.58 -9.02
CA ALA A 266 -16.08 -15.28 -9.46
C ALA A 266 -15.15 -14.91 -8.30
N GLU A 267 -15.64 -14.18 -7.29
CA GLU A 267 -14.89 -13.87 -6.07
C GLU A 267 -14.59 -15.14 -5.27
N ASN A 268 -15.59 -16.00 -5.05
CA ASN A 268 -15.42 -17.27 -4.34
C ASN A 268 -14.41 -18.18 -5.05
N LEU A 269 -14.46 -18.27 -6.39
CA LEU A 269 -13.47 -19.02 -7.15
C LEU A 269 -12.07 -18.45 -6.96
N LYS A 270 -11.89 -17.13 -7.13
CA LYS A 270 -10.60 -16.47 -6.89
C LYS A 270 -10.07 -16.70 -5.49
N LEU A 271 -10.93 -16.58 -4.47
CA LEU A 271 -10.56 -16.85 -3.09
C LEU A 271 -10.15 -18.30 -2.90
N SER A 272 -10.92 -19.26 -3.43
CA SER A 272 -10.56 -20.69 -3.38
C SER A 272 -9.21 -20.96 -4.05
N THR A 273 -8.96 -20.41 -5.24
CA THR A 273 -7.68 -20.56 -5.95
C THR A 273 -6.53 -19.94 -5.18
N ILE A 274 -6.70 -18.76 -4.59
CA ILE A 274 -5.66 -18.13 -3.76
C ILE A 274 -5.39 -18.98 -2.52
N THR A 275 -6.43 -19.53 -1.87
CA THR A 275 -6.25 -20.38 -0.69
C THR A 275 -5.54 -21.68 -1.03
N THR A 276 -5.86 -22.32 -2.15
CA THR A 276 -5.21 -23.55 -2.60
C THR A 276 -3.78 -23.30 -3.03
N LEU A 277 -3.50 -22.21 -3.76
CA LEU A 277 -2.12 -21.84 -4.14
C LEU A 277 -1.27 -21.45 -2.92
N ARG A 278 -1.84 -20.74 -1.94
CA ARG A 278 -1.14 -20.46 -0.68
C ARG A 278 -0.88 -21.76 0.09
N ALA A 279 -1.85 -22.66 0.10
CA ALA A 279 -1.72 -23.97 0.71
C ALA A 279 -0.65 -24.83 -0.01
N GLU A 280 -0.58 -24.78 -1.33
CA GLU A 280 0.44 -25.46 -2.12
C GLU A 280 1.83 -24.86 -1.85
N ASN A 281 1.96 -23.53 -1.85
CA ASN A 281 3.23 -22.87 -1.55
C ASN A 281 3.75 -23.22 -0.16
N ARG A 282 2.90 -23.25 0.88
CA ARG A 282 3.36 -23.68 2.23
C ARG A 282 3.83 -25.14 2.23
N ASP A 283 3.18 -26.02 1.49
CA ASP A 283 3.50 -27.46 1.48
C ASP A 283 4.76 -27.73 0.65
N LEU A 284 4.92 -27.02 -0.47
CA LEU A 284 6.16 -27.02 -1.26
C LEU A 284 7.33 -26.43 -0.48
N LEU A 285 7.13 -25.32 0.25
CA LEU A 285 8.16 -24.76 1.13
C LEU A 285 8.52 -25.74 2.26
N ALA A 286 7.54 -26.41 2.87
CA ALA A 286 7.80 -27.42 3.89
C ALA A 286 8.59 -28.61 3.32
N GLN A 287 8.34 -29.02 2.07
CA GLN A 287 9.12 -30.06 1.38
C GLN A 287 10.53 -29.60 1.01
N LEU A 288 10.73 -28.33 0.65
CA LEU A 288 12.06 -27.78 0.38
C LEU A 288 12.87 -27.59 1.67
N GLN A 289 12.22 -27.31 2.78
CA GLN A 289 12.83 -27.15 4.10
C GLN A 289 13.09 -28.50 4.81
N GLY A 290 12.29 -29.53 4.53
CA GLY A 290 12.46 -30.89 5.03
C GLY A 290 13.13 -31.78 3.98
N ASP A 291 14.45 -31.92 4.07
CA ASP A 291 15.36 -32.60 3.14
C ASP A 291 14.81 -33.79 2.31
N GLN A 292 15.26 -33.79 1.05
CA GLN A 292 15.10 -34.81 0.00
C GLN A 292 15.47 -36.22 0.48
N ASN A 293 14.48 -37.11 0.63
CA ASN A 293 14.71 -38.55 0.65
C ASN A 293 13.72 -39.31 -0.25
N SER A 294 14.20 -39.58 -1.47
CA SER A 294 13.99 -40.79 -2.28
C SER A 294 12.57 -41.32 -2.54
N VAL A 295 11.51 -40.51 -2.44
CA VAL A 295 10.20 -40.85 -3.02
C VAL A 295 9.63 -39.64 -3.73
N LYS A 296 9.37 -39.75 -5.05
CA LYS A 296 8.59 -38.74 -5.80
C LYS A 296 7.14 -38.78 -5.32
N VAL A 297 6.86 -38.09 -4.22
CA VAL A 297 5.50 -37.94 -3.69
C VAL A 297 4.90 -36.65 -4.26
N VAL A 298 3.80 -36.79 -4.99
CA VAL A 298 3.03 -35.64 -5.48
C VAL A 298 2.27 -35.03 -4.29
N PRO A 299 2.47 -33.73 -3.97
CA PRO A 299 1.76 -33.09 -2.87
C PRO A 299 0.24 -33.15 -3.08
N VAL A 300 -0.53 -33.44 -2.02
CA VAL A 300 -2.00 -33.54 -2.10
C VAL A 300 -2.62 -32.26 -2.67
N ASN A 301 -2.04 -31.09 -2.37
CA ASN A 301 -2.52 -29.81 -2.88
C ASN A 301 -2.34 -29.66 -4.40
N THR A 302 -1.32 -30.27 -5.00
CA THR A 302 -1.17 -30.29 -6.48
C THR A 302 -2.26 -31.16 -7.12
N LEU A 303 -2.69 -32.25 -6.45
CA LEU A 303 -3.83 -33.05 -6.89
C LEU A 303 -5.16 -32.30 -6.74
N GLU A 304 -5.31 -31.52 -5.67
CA GLU A 304 -6.48 -30.66 -5.47
C GLU A 304 -6.54 -29.53 -6.51
N SER A 305 -5.41 -28.92 -6.84
CA SER A 305 -5.27 -27.92 -7.90
C SER A 305 -5.67 -28.50 -9.28
N LEU A 306 -5.15 -29.68 -9.63
CA LEU A 306 -5.52 -30.39 -10.86
C LEU A 306 -7.01 -30.77 -10.90
N LYS A 307 -7.59 -31.17 -9.77
CA LYS A 307 -9.04 -31.45 -9.68
C LYS A 307 -9.88 -30.21 -9.92
N LEU A 308 -9.47 -29.05 -9.39
CA LEU A 308 -10.14 -27.78 -9.65
C LEU A 308 -10.03 -27.38 -11.13
N GLU A 309 -8.86 -27.58 -11.74
CA GLU A 309 -8.66 -27.30 -13.17
C GLU A 309 -9.53 -28.21 -14.06
N ILE A 310 -9.66 -29.50 -13.72
CA ILE A 310 -10.57 -30.42 -14.41
C ILE A 310 -12.03 -29.94 -14.30
N GLN A 311 -12.47 -29.54 -13.10
CA GLN A 311 -13.82 -29.01 -12.91
C GLN A 311 -14.08 -27.72 -13.70
N ASP A 312 -13.10 -26.82 -13.78
CA ASP A 312 -13.21 -25.61 -14.59
C ASP A 312 -13.28 -25.94 -16.09
N MET A 313 -12.49 -26.92 -16.55
CA MET A 313 -12.55 -27.39 -17.93
C MET A 313 -13.91 -28.03 -18.26
N GLU A 314 -14.47 -28.84 -17.35
CA GLU A 314 -15.81 -29.41 -17.50
C GLU A 314 -16.88 -28.32 -17.60
N ARG A 315 -16.79 -27.27 -16.79
CA ARG A 315 -17.70 -26.10 -16.87
C ARG A 315 -17.60 -25.40 -18.23
N VAL A 316 -16.38 -25.18 -18.72
CA VAL A 316 -16.15 -24.55 -20.04
C VAL A 316 -16.74 -25.41 -21.17
N VAL A 317 -16.62 -26.73 -21.08
CA VAL A 317 -17.23 -27.66 -22.05
C VAL A 317 -18.75 -27.55 -22.00
N ALA A 318 -19.36 -27.59 -20.81
CA ALA A 318 -20.80 -27.45 -20.64
C ALA A 318 -21.34 -26.12 -21.20
N ASP A 319 -20.62 -25.02 -21.01
CA ASP A 319 -20.99 -23.71 -21.56
C ASP A 319 -20.90 -23.68 -23.10
N LYS A 320 -19.85 -24.29 -23.68
CA LYS A 320 -19.72 -24.43 -25.13
C LYS A 320 -20.83 -25.30 -25.72
N GLU A 321 -21.19 -26.41 -25.07
CA GLU A 321 -22.30 -27.26 -25.48
C GLU A 321 -23.65 -26.54 -25.40
N LYS A 322 -23.88 -25.76 -24.34
CA LYS A 322 -25.08 -24.94 -24.18
C LYS A 322 -25.18 -23.88 -25.28
N ARG A 323 -24.07 -23.23 -25.63
CA ARG A 323 -24.01 -22.28 -26.76
C ARG A 323 -24.31 -22.98 -28.08
N MET A 324 -23.73 -24.15 -28.32
CA MET A 324 -23.97 -24.94 -29.53
C MET A 324 -25.44 -25.38 -29.63
N ARG A 325 -26.08 -25.78 -28.53
CA ARG A 325 -27.50 -26.14 -28.49
C ARG A 325 -28.39 -24.94 -28.86
N ARG A 326 -28.15 -23.79 -28.23
CA ARG A 326 -28.86 -22.53 -28.56
C ARG A 326 -28.67 -22.13 -30.02
N LEU A 327 -27.45 -22.27 -30.55
CA LEU A 327 -27.18 -21.95 -31.95
C LEU A 327 -27.97 -22.87 -32.90
N LYS A 328 -28.06 -24.17 -32.59
CA LYS A 328 -28.90 -25.12 -33.34
C LYS A 328 -30.38 -24.75 -33.25
N GLU A 329 -30.88 -24.40 -32.07
CA GLU A 329 -32.26 -23.94 -31.87
C GLU A 329 -32.57 -22.68 -32.69
N ILE A 330 -31.72 -21.66 -32.62
CA ILE A 330 -31.86 -20.43 -33.40
C ILE A 330 -31.80 -20.72 -34.90
N TRP A 331 -30.89 -21.58 -35.34
CA TRP A 331 -30.80 -21.97 -36.75
C TRP A 331 -32.06 -22.70 -37.21
N THR A 332 -32.60 -23.62 -36.40
CA THR A 332 -33.86 -24.31 -36.72
C THR A 332 -35.04 -23.36 -36.77
N ALA A 333 -35.13 -22.40 -35.85
CA ALA A 333 -36.17 -21.38 -35.83
C ALA A 333 -36.08 -20.46 -37.06
N LYS A 334 -34.88 -19.95 -37.37
CA LYS A 334 -34.65 -19.12 -38.55
C LYS A 334 -34.89 -19.87 -39.87
N SER A 335 -34.55 -21.16 -39.90
CA SER A 335 -34.84 -22.02 -41.06
C SER A 335 -36.34 -22.27 -41.22
N SER A 336 -37.11 -22.40 -40.12
CA SER A 336 -38.58 -22.45 -40.22
C SER A 336 -39.18 -21.13 -40.67
N GLU A 337 -38.70 -19.99 -40.14
CA GLU A 337 -39.12 -18.65 -40.58
C GLU A 337 -38.85 -18.45 -42.08
N PHE A 338 -37.67 -18.85 -42.56
CA PHE A 338 -37.34 -18.79 -43.98
C PHE A 338 -38.29 -19.67 -44.82
N ARG A 339 -38.56 -20.90 -44.39
CA ARG A 339 -39.48 -21.79 -45.10
C ARG A 339 -40.91 -21.25 -45.12
N GLU A 340 -41.36 -20.64 -44.03
CA GLU A 340 -42.68 -20.00 -43.93
C GLU A 340 -42.77 -18.77 -44.82
N ALA A 341 -41.74 -17.91 -44.83
CA ALA A 341 -41.67 -16.75 -45.70
C ALA A 341 -41.71 -17.16 -47.18
N VAL A 342 -40.92 -18.16 -47.59
CA VAL A 342 -40.93 -18.68 -48.97
C VAL A 342 -42.29 -19.28 -49.33
N ALA A 343 -42.90 -20.04 -48.41
CA ALA A 343 -44.24 -20.59 -48.60
C ALA A 343 -45.29 -19.49 -48.77
N SER A 344 -45.24 -18.44 -47.95
CA SER A 344 -46.18 -17.32 -48.01
C SER A 344 -45.98 -16.42 -49.24
N LEU A 345 -44.73 -16.19 -49.68
CA LEU A 345 -44.41 -15.27 -50.79
C LEU A 345 -44.55 -15.95 -52.14
N LEU A 346 -43.97 -17.15 -52.29
CA LEU A 346 -43.87 -17.87 -53.57
C LEU A 346 -44.90 -19.00 -53.70
N GLY A 347 -45.64 -19.34 -52.63
CA GLY A 347 -46.61 -20.43 -52.65
C GLY A 347 -45.98 -21.82 -52.65
N TYR A 348 -44.70 -21.94 -52.28
CA TYR A 348 -43.96 -23.20 -52.29
C TYR A 348 -43.41 -23.58 -50.92
N LYS A 349 -43.71 -24.81 -50.47
CA LYS A 349 -43.10 -25.41 -49.29
C LYS A 349 -41.81 -26.12 -49.69
N LEU A 350 -40.70 -25.70 -49.08
CA LEU A 350 -39.37 -26.30 -49.26
C LEU A 350 -39.05 -27.26 -48.11
N ASP A 351 -38.73 -28.51 -48.43
CA ASP A 351 -38.23 -29.51 -47.48
C ASP A 351 -36.80 -29.93 -47.89
N PHE A 352 -35.82 -29.59 -47.04
CA PHE A 352 -34.42 -29.94 -47.25
C PHE A 352 -34.18 -31.40 -46.84
N LEU A 353 -33.77 -32.23 -47.79
CA LEU A 353 -33.47 -33.64 -47.58
C LEU A 353 -32.01 -33.82 -47.12
N PRO A 354 -31.68 -34.90 -46.37
CA PRO A 354 -30.33 -35.13 -45.86
C PRO A 354 -29.28 -35.38 -46.95
N ASN A 355 -29.70 -35.69 -48.18
CA ASN A 355 -28.85 -35.84 -49.35
C ASN A 355 -28.54 -34.51 -50.07
N GLY A 356 -28.87 -33.36 -49.46
CA GLY A 356 -28.62 -32.03 -50.03
C GLY A 356 -29.66 -31.59 -51.09
N ARG A 357 -30.61 -32.46 -51.45
CA ARG A 357 -31.68 -32.12 -52.40
C ARG A 357 -32.80 -31.35 -51.71
N VAL A 358 -33.48 -30.49 -52.47
CA VAL A 358 -34.61 -29.69 -51.98
C VAL A 358 -35.89 -30.25 -52.59
N ARG A 359 -36.80 -30.73 -51.74
CA ARG A 359 -38.15 -31.10 -52.16
C ARG A 359 -39.03 -29.84 -52.14
N VAL A 360 -39.67 -29.56 -53.25
CA VAL A 360 -40.53 -28.40 -53.46
C VAL A 360 -41.95 -28.89 -53.67
N THR A 361 -42.85 -28.45 -52.81
CA THR A 361 -44.28 -28.80 -52.89
C THR A 361 -45.08 -27.52 -53.04
N SER A 362 -45.94 -27.43 -54.05
CA SER A 362 -46.82 -26.26 -54.20
C SER A 362 -47.92 -26.29 -53.13
N MET A 363 -48.19 -25.15 -52.50
CA MET A 363 -49.28 -25.02 -51.52
C MET A 363 -50.67 -25.11 -52.17
N PHE A 364 -50.77 -24.76 -53.46
CA PHE A 364 -52.03 -24.73 -54.21
C PHE A 364 -52.37 -26.09 -54.84
N HIS A 365 -51.39 -27.00 -54.91
CA HIS A 365 -51.55 -28.35 -55.44
C HIS A 365 -52.12 -29.29 -54.34
N LEU A 366 -53.45 -29.33 -54.22
CA LEU A 366 -54.24 -30.21 -53.35
C LEU A 366 -54.13 -29.98 -51.82
N SER A 367 -54.11 -28.73 -51.35
CA SER A 367 -54.40 -28.44 -49.93
C SER A 367 -55.85 -28.87 -49.56
N PRO A 368 -56.07 -29.66 -48.48
CA PRO A 368 -57.41 -30.08 -48.03
C PRO A 368 -58.39 -28.91 -47.77
N ALA A 369 -57.86 -27.72 -47.48
CA ALA A 369 -58.64 -26.50 -47.24
C ALA A 369 -59.36 -25.94 -48.49
N TYR A 370 -59.07 -26.45 -49.68
CA TYR A 370 -59.55 -25.88 -50.96
C TYR A 370 -60.18 -26.92 -51.90
N ARG A 371 -60.73 -28.01 -51.34
CA ARG A 371 -61.52 -29.01 -52.11
C ARG A 371 -62.99 -28.59 -52.19
N HIS A 372 -63.57 -28.61 -53.40
CA HIS A 372 -65.00 -28.84 -53.58
C HIS A 372 -65.26 -30.36 -53.62
N GLY A 373 -66.20 -30.85 -52.82
CA GLY A 373 -66.88 -32.16 -52.97
C GLY A 373 -66.07 -33.41 -52.57
N ASP A 374 -66.18 -33.85 -51.31
CA ASP A 374 -66.98 -35.01 -50.89
C ASP A 374 -66.78 -35.20 -49.37
N GLY A 375 -67.89 -35.28 -48.63
CA GLY A 375 -67.95 -35.07 -47.18
C GLY A 375 -67.84 -36.31 -46.30
N ASP A 376 -67.23 -37.41 -46.76
CA ASP A 376 -67.21 -38.67 -45.99
C ASP A 376 -65.87 -39.40 -46.10
N VAL A 377 -64.85 -38.94 -45.35
CA VAL A 377 -63.74 -39.82 -44.94
C VAL A 377 -63.51 -39.65 -43.43
N PRO A 378 -63.58 -40.72 -42.61
CA PRO A 378 -63.45 -40.62 -41.17
C PRO A 378 -62.04 -40.17 -40.77
N SER A 379 -62.00 -39.29 -39.77
CA SER A 379 -60.80 -38.83 -39.08
C SER A 379 -60.26 -39.94 -38.17
N ASP A 380 -59.78 -41.04 -38.75
CA ASP A 380 -58.81 -41.87 -38.06
C ASP A 380 -57.49 -41.09 -38.06
N SER A 381 -56.82 -41.05 -36.91
CA SER A 381 -55.52 -40.39 -36.70
C SER A 381 -54.36 -41.15 -37.37
N ARG A 382 -54.66 -41.77 -38.51
CA ARG A 382 -53.81 -42.40 -39.53
C ARG A 382 -54.45 -42.29 -40.94
N GLY A 383 -55.35 -41.33 -41.11
CA GLY A 383 -56.09 -40.95 -42.32
C GLY A 383 -55.99 -39.43 -42.58
N PRO A 384 -56.72 -38.87 -43.57
CA PRO A 384 -56.33 -37.73 -44.41
C PRO A 384 -56.52 -36.37 -43.72
N GLY A 385 -55.77 -36.17 -42.64
CA GLY A 385 -55.54 -34.90 -41.95
C GLY A 385 -54.08 -34.77 -41.50
N SER A 386 -53.29 -35.85 -41.56
CA SER A 386 -51.87 -35.72 -41.81
C SER A 386 -51.74 -35.33 -43.28
N MET A 387 -50.98 -34.27 -43.59
CA MET A 387 -50.37 -34.20 -44.91
C MET A 387 -49.69 -35.55 -45.11
N GLY A 388 -50.29 -36.43 -45.94
CA GLY A 388 -49.62 -37.63 -46.40
C GLY A 388 -48.25 -37.17 -46.88
N ASN A 389 -47.22 -38.00 -46.66
CA ASN A 389 -45.89 -37.69 -47.15
C ASN A 389 -46.04 -37.09 -48.54
N GLY A 390 -45.66 -35.82 -48.73
CA GLY A 390 -45.75 -35.13 -50.02
C GLY A 390 -44.79 -35.73 -51.05
N GLU A 391 -44.60 -37.04 -51.01
CA GLU A 391 -43.69 -37.88 -51.75
C GLU A 391 -44.20 -38.19 -53.16
N GLU A 392 -45.47 -37.99 -53.45
CA GLU A 392 -46.04 -38.28 -54.78
C GLU A 392 -46.32 -37.01 -55.61
N ASN A 393 -46.45 -35.85 -54.96
CA ASN A 393 -46.88 -34.58 -55.57
C ASN A 393 -45.88 -33.44 -55.34
N SER A 394 -44.59 -33.75 -55.40
CA SER A 394 -43.50 -32.80 -55.17
C SER A 394 -42.46 -32.85 -56.29
N ILE A 395 -41.64 -31.81 -56.35
CA ILE A 395 -40.54 -31.71 -57.29
C ILE A 395 -39.25 -31.69 -56.47
N ILE A 396 -38.37 -32.65 -56.73
CA ILE A 396 -37.07 -32.75 -56.07
C ILE A 396 -36.04 -32.06 -56.95
N PHE A 397 -35.50 -30.96 -56.46
CA PHE A 397 -34.39 -30.24 -57.07
C PHE A 397 -33.07 -30.69 -56.49
N ASP A 398 -32.14 -31.02 -57.37
CA ASP A 398 -30.74 -31.25 -57.05
C ASP A 398 -29.98 -29.97 -57.39
N GLY A 399 -29.64 -29.18 -56.37
CA GLY A 399 -28.97 -27.89 -56.54
C GLY A 399 -27.52 -27.99 -57.00
N GLU A 400 -26.86 -29.13 -56.75
CA GLU A 400 -25.46 -29.34 -57.14
C GLU A 400 -25.35 -29.73 -58.62
N ASN A 401 -26.26 -30.58 -59.09
CA ASN A 401 -26.29 -31.03 -60.48
C ASN A 401 -27.22 -30.19 -61.38
N GLY A 402 -27.97 -29.25 -60.80
CA GLY A 402 -28.97 -28.44 -61.51
C GLY A 402 -30.11 -29.27 -62.12
N THR A 403 -30.36 -30.48 -61.60
CA THR A 403 -31.37 -31.39 -62.16
C THR A 403 -32.66 -31.36 -61.37
N MET A 404 -33.78 -31.56 -62.07
CA MET A 404 -35.12 -31.59 -61.49
C MET A 404 -35.73 -32.97 -61.72
N LYS A 405 -36.28 -33.59 -60.67
CA LYS A 405 -37.02 -34.86 -60.76
C LYS A 405 -38.39 -34.71 -60.14
N ILE A 406 -39.41 -35.17 -60.84
CA ILE A 406 -40.78 -35.20 -60.33
C ILE A 406 -40.92 -36.43 -59.44
N SER A 407 -41.40 -36.24 -58.22
CA SER A 407 -41.71 -37.35 -57.31
C SER A 407 -42.98 -38.08 -57.80
N GLY A 408 -43.07 -39.41 -57.68
CA GLY A 408 -44.20 -40.19 -58.20
C GLY A 408 -44.03 -40.79 -59.61
N GLY A 409 -42.94 -40.45 -60.33
CA GLY A 409 -42.61 -41.04 -61.64
C GLY A 409 -43.32 -40.38 -62.83
N PRO A 410 -42.95 -40.72 -64.08
CA PRO A 410 -43.40 -40.02 -65.29
C PRO A 410 -44.89 -40.21 -65.63
N ASN A 411 -45.52 -41.24 -65.05
CA ASN A 411 -46.94 -41.54 -65.20
C ASN A 411 -47.79 -41.10 -64.00
N SER A 412 -47.21 -40.35 -63.05
CA SER A 412 -48.00 -39.75 -61.97
C SER A 412 -49.00 -38.73 -62.53
N LEU A 413 -50.18 -38.64 -61.91
CA LEU A 413 -51.20 -37.65 -62.26
C LEU A 413 -50.62 -36.23 -62.20
N PHE A 414 -49.81 -35.94 -61.17
CA PHE A 414 -49.09 -34.68 -61.03
C PHE A 414 -48.11 -34.44 -62.18
N ALA A 415 -47.34 -35.45 -62.58
CA ALA A 415 -46.37 -35.35 -63.66
C ALA A 415 -47.03 -35.13 -65.02
N MET A 416 -48.20 -35.74 -65.25
CA MET A 416 -48.99 -35.54 -66.48
C MET A 416 -49.60 -34.14 -66.55
N GLU A 417 -50.10 -33.61 -65.44
CA GLU A 417 -50.72 -32.29 -65.36
C GLU A 417 -49.72 -31.15 -65.66
N ILE A 418 -48.52 -31.24 -65.09
CA ILE A 418 -47.48 -30.22 -65.30
C ILE A 418 -46.62 -30.46 -66.55
N ARG A 419 -46.81 -31.58 -67.26
CA ARG A 419 -46.02 -31.96 -68.44
C ARG A 419 -46.00 -30.89 -69.55
N PRO A 420 -47.11 -30.23 -69.91
CA PRO A 420 -47.10 -29.16 -70.90
C PRO A 420 -46.25 -27.96 -70.45
N LEU A 421 -46.31 -27.61 -69.16
CA LEU A 421 -45.53 -26.53 -68.56
C LEU A 421 -44.04 -26.87 -68.51
N ILE A 422 -43.68 -28.12 -68.22
CA ILE A 422 -42.28 -28.60 -68.25
C ILE A 422 -41.72 -28.50 -69.66
N LYS A 423 -42.46 -28.98 -70.67
CA LYS A 423 -42.00 -28.91 -72.07
C LYS A 423 -41.73 -27.46 -72.50
N PHE A 424 -42.66 -26.56 -72.22
CA PHE A 424 -42.55 -25.17 -72.64
C PHE A 424 -41.48 -24.37 -71.86
N TRP A 425 -41.43 -24.49 -70.53
CA TRP A 425 -40.55 -23.66 -69.70
C TRP A 425 -39.19 -24.31 -69.40
N VAL A 426 -39.13 -25.63 -69.23
CA VAL A 426 -37.91 -26.34 -68.82
C VAL A 426 -37.18 -26.93 -70.03
N GLU A 427 -37.87 -27.58 -70.98
CA GLU A 427 -37.21 -28.19 -72.16
C GLU A 427 -36.87 -27.14 -73.24
N GLU A 428 -37.82 -26.27 -73.59
CA GLU A 428 -37.62 -25.27 -74.65
C GLU A 428 -36.85 -24.03 -74.16
N ARG A 429 -37.22 -23.47 -73.00
CA ARG A 429 -36.68 -22.19 -72.48
C ARG A 429 -35.62 -22.33 -71.39
N LYS A 430 -35.49 -23.50 -70.77
CA LYS A 430 -34.53 -23.79 -69.68
C LYS A 430 -34.63 -22.85 -68.46
N ASP A 431 -35.83 -22.35 -68.16
CA ASP A 431 -36.08 -21.43 -67.04
C ASP A 431 -37.00 -22.04 -65.98
N ILE A 432 -36.38 -22.54 -64.90
CA ILE A 432 -37.07 -23.12 -63.74
C ILE A 432 -37.91 -22.07 -62.97
N PRO A 433 -37.44 -20.82 -62.74
CA PRO A 433 -38.26 -19.82 -62.04
C PRO A 433 -39.56 -19.49 -62.77
N CYS A 434 -39.51 -19.36 -64.11
CA CYS A 434 -40.69 -19.13 -64.94
C CYS A 434 -41.62 -20.34 -64.95
N PHE A 435 -41.07 -21.56 -64.97
CA PHE A 435 -41.84 -22.79 -64.80
C PHE A 435 -42.62 -22.80 -63.47
N LEU A 436 -41.94 -22.52 -62.35
CA LEU A 436 -42.57 -22.49 -61.03
C LEU A 436 -43.62 -21.37 -60.94
N ALA A 437 -43.40 -20.20 -61.53
CA ALA A 437 -44.39 -19.12 -61.57
C ALA A 437 -45.64 -19.51 -62.39
N ALA A 438 -45.44 -20.09 -63.58
CA ALA A 438 -46.56 -20.56 -64.41
C ALA A 438 -47.35 -21.68 -63.71
N MET A 439 -46.65 -22.60 -63.04
CA MET A 439 -47.27 -23.68 -62.27
C MET A 439 -48.05 -23.15 -61.06
N THR A 440 -47.57 -22.08 -60.38
CA THR A 440 -48.37 -21.45 -59.32
C THR A 440 -49.65 -20.83 -59.83
N LEU A 441 -49.62 -20.18 -61.00
CA LEU A 441 -50.83 -19.56 -61.59
C LEU A 441 -51.84 -20.64 -62.01
N ASP A 442 -51.37 -21.68 -62.71
CA ASP A 442 -52.24 -22.78 -63.15
C ASP A 442 -52.88 -23.52 -61.96
N PHE A 443 -52.13 -23.77 -60.88
CA PHE A 443 -52.70 -24.35 -59.66
C PHE A 443 -53.58 -23.39 -58.89
N TYR A 444 -53.28 -22.09 -58.86
CA TYR A 444 -54.13 -21.09 -58.23
C TYR A 444 -55.49 -20.98 -58.93
N ASP A 445 -55.52 -20.95 -60.26
CA ASP A 445 -56.75 -20.86 -61.06
C ASP A 445 -57.65 -22.09 -60.85
N LYS A 446 -57.04 -23.25 -60.56
CA LYS A 446 -57.76 -24.48 -60.22
C LYS A 446 -58.30 -24.51 -58.77
N THR A 447 -57.91 -23.56 -57.91
CA THR A 447 -58.44 -23.46 -56.54
C THR A 447 -59.67 -22.55 -56.45
N THR A 448 -60.53 -22.80 -55.46
CA THR A 448 -61.77 -22.05 -55.21
C THR A 448 -61.59 -20.56 -54.91
N ARG A 449 -60.35 -20.08 -54.77
CA ARG A 449 -60.02 -18.68 -54.52
C ARG A 449 -60.08 -17.83 -55.79
N ALA A 450 -59.78 -18.42 -56.95
CA ALA A 450 -59.93 -17.77 -58.26
C ALA A 450 -61.40 -17.63 -58.67
N ALA A 451 -62.29 -18.51 -58.19
CA ALA A 451 -63.73 -18.47 -58.45
C ALA A 451 -64.53 -17.49 -57.55
N ARG A 452 -63.88 -16.83 -56.58
CA ARG A 452 -64.50 -15.87 -55.64
C ARG A 452 -64.19 -14.40 -55.96
N MET A 453 -63.27 -14.13 -56.89
CA MET A 453 -63.18 -12.85 -57.59
C MET A 453 -64.03 -12.93 -58.85
#